data_AF-A0AA43INX6-F1
#
_entry.id   AF-A0AA43INX6-F1
#
_cell.length_a   1.000
_cell.length_b   1.000
_cell.length_c   1.000
_cell.angle_alpha   90.00
_cell.angle_beta   90.00
_cell.angle_gamma   90.00
#
_symmetry.space_group_name_H-M   'P 1'
#
loop_
_entity.id
_entity.type
_entity.pdbx_description
1 polymer ?
#
loop_
_entity_poly.entity_id
_entity_poly.type
_entity_poly.pdbx_seq_one_letter_code
_entity_poly.pdbx_strand_id
1 'polypeptide(L)'
;MTDIHPWQRGPRELLQFAITAYASPDEAGRRISFLLIDVCVETTLRTFLGLPVKISGSAKGYLDLKQYVNGKFHDLTKGIEAAAPGRISDNELHHLRFYHNVRNRLYHEGNGITIPEEHVRGYGTLAAKLLKELLEIDGHAMLPRAWKQADLTQVHSLDEMRRELERELDQFENAINAVMEKVAPKMVYPSTICRLKELADFSITTFGADLQSFRDLINKNLTDEKAREWLLNFLADDLSYDSPNVVSNSQLIMELAKNPTAFYSFLIGMQFIPLEEISMDTLDNWDDISFIQQDEYSILGIYESAKYLLEMLRDKRWLGMSETKLLERCKDLRDKLKTISPKVAGLHLPN
;
A
#
# COMPACT_ATOMS: atom_id res chain seq x y z
N MET A 1 -20.85 -23.16 -33.70
CA MET A 1 -20.30 -21.83 -33.98
C MET A 1 -21.22 -20.85 -33.27
N THR A 2 -20.79 -20.24 -32.17
CA THR A 2 -21.56 -19.20 -31.48
C THR A 2 -21.62 -17.99 -32.41
N ASP A 3 -22.82 -17.63 -32.87
CA ASP A 3 -23.03 -16.44 -33.70
C ASP A 3 -22.54 -15.21 -32.94
N ILE A 4 -21.44 -14.64 -33.42
CA ILE A 4 -20.90 -13.38 -32.91
C ILE A 4 -21.84 -12.29 -33.38
N HIS A 5 -22.34 -11.47 -32.46
CA HIS A 5 -23.19 -10.36 -32.87
C HIS A 5 -22.39 -9.37 -33.73
N PRO A 6 -23.00 -8.75 -34.77
CA PRO A 6 -22.28 -7.86 -35.67
C PRO A 6 -21.48 -6.73 -34.98
N TRP A 7 -22.00 -6.21 -33.86
CA TRP A 7 -21.35 -5.15 -33.07
C TRP A 7 -20.13 -5.62 -32.27
N GLN A 8 -20.01 -6.92 -31.99
CA GLN A 8 -18.87 -7.50 -31.28
C GLN A 8 -17.63 -7.66 -32.17
N ARG A 9 -17.81 -7.63 -33.51
CA ARG A 9 -16.75 -7.91 -34.48
C ARG A 9 -15.61 -6.89 -34.43
N GLY A 10 -15.93 -5.59 -34.45
CA GLY A 10 -14.94 -4.52 -34.48
C GLY A 10 -13.98 -4.55 -33.28
N PRO A 11 -14.48 -4.44 -32.03
CA PRO A 11 -13.64 -4.54 -30.84
C PRO A 11 -12.79 -5.81 -30.78
N ARG A 12 -13.36 -6.96 -31.14
CA ARG A 12 -12.65 -8.23 -31.17
C ARG A 12 -11.52 -8.26 -32.19
N GLU A 13 -11.77 -7.82 -33.42
CA GLU A 13 -10.76 -7.77 -34.48
C GLU A 13 -9.60 -6.84 -34.10
N LEU A 14 -9.90 -5.68 -33.49
CA LEU A 14 -8.89 -4.75 -33.00
C LEU A 14 -7.96 -5.36 -31.95
N LEU A 15 -8.52 -6.07 -30.96
CA LEU A 15 -7.69 -6.78 -29.98
C LEU A 15 -6.85 -7.86 -30.65
N GLN A 16 -7.42 -8.60 -31.62
CA GLN A 16 -6.67 -9.61 -32.37
C GLN A 16 -5.50 -9.00 -33.15
N PHE A 17 -5.70 -7.86 -33.81
CA PHE A 17 -4.64 -7.16 -34.52
C PHE A 17 -3.57 -6.63 -33.56
N ALA A 18 -3.97 -6.10 -32.40
CA ALA A 18 -3.02 -5.67 -31.39
C ALA A 18 -2.11 -6.80 -30.91
N ILE A 19 -2.68 -7.99 -30.67
CA ILE A 19 -1.93 -9.18 -30.26
C ILE A 19 -0.98 -9.63 -31.37
N THR A 20 -1.43 -9.64 -32.62
CA THR A 20 -0.57 -9.98 -33.76
C THR A 20 0.59 -8.99 -33.90
N ALA A 21 0.34 -7.69 -33.74
CA ALA A 21 1.39 -6.67 -33.79
C ALA A 21 2.43 -6.85 -32.68
N TYR A 22 2.00 -7.27 -31.47
CA TYR A 22 2.91 -7.56 -30.37
C TYR A 22 3.83 -8.76 -30.61
N ALA A 23 3.44 -9.70 -31.46
CA ALA A 23 4.26 -10.88 -31.75
C ALA A 23 5.59 -10.51 -32.45
N SER A 24 5.70 -9.30 -32.99
CA SER A 24 6.96 -8.77 -33.50
C SER A 24 7.92 -8.43 -32.35
N PRO A 25 9.20 -8.86 -32.39
CA PRO A 25 10.16 -8.65 -31.30
C PRO A 25 10.63 -7.19 -31.19
N ASP A 26 10.29 -6.34 -32.17
CA ASP A 26 10.76 -4.98 -32.27
C ASP A 26 9.92 -3.96 -31.49
N GLU A 27 10.52 -2.82 -31.23
CA GLU A 27 9.87 -1.71 -30.53
C GLU A 27 8.68 -1.14 -31.31
N ALA A 28 8.75 -1.16 -32.64
CA ALA A 28 7.66 -0.74 -33.51
C ALA A 28 6.42 -1.62 -33.32
N GLY A 29 6.58 -2.95 -33.22
CA GLY A 29 5.50 -3.88 -32.92
C GLY A 29 4.80 -3.57 -31.59
N ARG A 30 5.57 -3.29 -30.53
CA ARG A 30 5.00 -2.89 -29.21
C ARG A 30 4.23 -1.58 -29.29
N ARG A 31 4.74 -0.59 -30.01
CA ARG A 31 4.05 0.69 -30.23
C ARG A 31 2.74 0.50 -30.99
N ILE A 32 2.78 -0.22 -32.12
CA ILE A 32 1.59 -0.51 -32.93
C ILE A 32 0.57 -1.28 -32.10
N SER A 33 1.01 -2.30 -31.35
CA SER A 33 0.15 -3.06 -30.45
C SER A 33 -0.55 -2.15 -29.44
N PHE A 34 0.18 -1.29 -28.74
CA PHE A 34 -0.39 -0.37 -27.75
C PHE A 34 -1.41 0.60 -28.36
N LEU A 35 -1.14 1.12 -29.56
CA LEU A 35 -2.07 1.98 -30.28
C LEU A 35 -3.36 1.23 -30.66
N LEU A 36 -3.23 0.00 -31.15
CA LEU A 36 -4.39 -0.84 -31.48
C LEU A 36 -5.19 -1.24 -30.24
N ILE A 37 -4.54 -1.43 -29.08
CA ILE A 37 -5.24 -1.64 -27.80
C ILE A 37 -6.06 -0.41 -27.44
N ASP A 38 -5.52 0.81 -27.57
CA ASP A 38 -6.27 2.04 -27.28
C ASP A 38 -7.51 2.18 -28.19
N VAL A 39 -7.34 1.91 -29.48
CA VAL A 39 -8.45 1.91 -30.44
C VAL A 39 -9.46 0.81 -30.11
N CYS A 40 -9.02 -0.37 -29.69
CA CYS A 40 -9.88 -1.44 -29.21
C CYS A 40 -10.72 -1.00 -28.01
N VAL A 41 -10.09 -0.41 -26.99
CA VAL A 41 -10.77 0.11 -25.81
C VAL A 41 -11.80 1.15 -26.22
N GLU A 42 -11.40 2.18 -26.96
CA GLU A 42 -12.30 3.25 -27.37
C GLU A 42 -13.50 2.71 -28.16
N THR A 43 -13.25 1.79 -29.10
CA THR A 43 -14.31 1.12 -29.87
C THR A 43 -15.22 0.32 -28.96
N THR A 44 -14.69 -0.42 -27.99
CA THR A 44 -15.46 -1.20 -27.01
C THR A 44 -16.41 -0.29 -26.21
N LEU A 45 -15.89 0.84 -25.71
CA LEU A 45 -16.68 1.80 -24.93
C LEU A 45 -17.79 2.42 -25.79
N ARG A 46 -17.46 2.88 -27.00
CA ARG A 46 -18.42 3.46 -27.94
C ARG A 46 -19.50 2.46 -28.35
N THR A 47 -19.10 1.23 -28.65
CA THR A 47 -20.03 0.15 -28.99
C THR A 47 -21.00 -0.08 -27.84
N PHE A 48 -20.52 -0.30 -26.62
CA PHE A 48 -21.38 -0.56 -25.47
C PHE A 48 -22.36 0.59 -25.21
N LEU A 49 -21.89 1.83 -25.20
CA LEU A 49 -22.73 3.01 -24.98
C LEU A 49 -23.74 3.25 -26.10
N GLY A 50 -23.45 2.76 -27.32
CA GLY A 50 -24.35 2.84 -28.46
C GLY A 50 -25.41 1.72 -28.51
N LEU A 51 -25.28 0.67 -27.69
CA LEU A 51 -26.22 -0.44 -27.70
C LEU A 51 -27.57 -0.07 -27.05
N PRO A 52 -28.70 -0.55 -27.60
CA PRO A 52 -29.99 -0.44 -26.93
C PRO A 52 -29.96 -1.06 -25.53
N VAL A 53 -30.68 -0.46 -24.57
CA VAL A 53 -30.75 -0.91 -23.16
C VAL A 53 -31.11 -2.39 -23.04
N LYS A 54 -31.99 -2.89 -23.91
CA LYS A 54 -32.40 -4.31 -23.94
C LYS A 54 -31.25 -5.28 -24.24
N ILE A 55 -30.20 -4.81 -24.92
CA ILE A 55 -29.01 -5.58 -25.28
C ILE A 55 -27.90 -5.33 -24.26
N SER A 56 -27.64 -4.08 -23.89
CA SER A 56 -26.52 -3.73 -23.00
C SER A 56 -26.79 -4.00 -21.52
N GLY A 57 -28.06 -4.04 -21.10
CA GLY A 57 -28.43 -4.05 -19.69
C GLY A 57 -28.11 -2.73 -18.97
N SER A 58 -27.95 -1.64 -19.73
CA SER A 58 -27.56 -0.33 -19.19
C SER A 58 -28.59 0.22 -18.19
N ALA A 59 -28.09 0.86 -17.12
CA ALA A 59 -28.90 1.58 -16.14
C ALA A 59 -29.51 2.89 -16.68
N LYS A 60 -29.01 3.40 -17.81
CA LYS A 60 -29.45 4.65 -18.45
C LYS A 60 -30.01 4.41 -19.84
N GLY A 61 -30.97 5.27 -20.24
CA GLY A 61 -31.57 5.25 -21.55
C GLY A 61 -30.60 5.68 -22.65
N TYR A 62 -30.85 5.24 -23.89
CA TYR A 62 -30.00 5.56 -25.05
C TYR A 62 -29.79 7.07 -25.27
N LEU A 63 -30.83 7.88 -25.07
CA LEU A 63 -30.78 9.34 -25.21
C LEU A 63 -29.81 9.98 -24.21
N ASP A 64 -29.81 9.51 -22.96
CA ASP A 64 -28.93 10.01 -21.90
C ASP A 64 -27.45 9.66 -22.17
N LEU A 65 -27.22 8.52 -22.83
CA LEU A 65 -25.87 8.04 -23.14
C LEU A 65 -25.28 8.64 -24.41
N LYS A 66 -26.12 9.11 -25.33
CA LYS A 66 -25.71 9.64 -26.64
C LYS A 66 -24.72 10.80 -26.52
N GLN A 67 -24.81 11.61 -25.47
CA GLN A 67 -23.86 12.70 -25.21
C GLN A 67 -22.44 12.19 -24.95
N TYR A 68 -22.29 11.03 -24.31
CA TYR A 68 -20.99 10.42 -24.02
C TYR A 68 -20.41 9.72 -25.26
N VAL A 69 -21.27 9.04 -26.03
CA VAL A 69 -20.87 8.27 -27.24
C VAL A 69 -20.10 9.12 -28.25
N ASN A 70 -20.40 10.42 -28.37
CA ASN A 70 -19.75 11.33 -29.32
C ASN A 70 -18.64 12.19 -28.69
N GLY A 71 -18.39 12.03 -27.38
CA GLY A 71 -17.41 12.81 -26.65
C GLY A 71 -15.98 12.30 -26.83
N LYS A 72 -15.07 12.94 -26.08
CA LYS A 72 -13.67 12.51 -25.94
C LYS A 72 -13.58 11.28 -25.04
N PHE A 73 -12.41 10.67 -24.96
CA PHE A 73 -12.20 9.46 -24.14
C PHE A 73 -12.66 9.61 -22.69
N HIS A 74 -12.44 10.78 -22.08
CA HIS A 74 -12.95 11.07 -20.74
C HIS A 74 -14.48 10.96 -20.64
N ASP A 75 -15.19 11.48 -21.64
CA ASP A 75 -16.65 11.41 -21.72
C ASP A 75 -17.12 9.96 -21.89
N LEU A 76 -16.38 9.14 -22.65
CA LEU A 76 -16.66 7.71 -22.75
C LEU A 76 -16.55 7.02 -21.40
N THR A 77 -15.49 7.29 -20.61
CA THR A 77 -15.34 6.67 -19.28
C THR A 77 -16.46 7.08 -18.32
N LYS A 78 -16.87 8.34 -18.33
CA LYS A 78 -18.05 8.82 -17.58
C LYS A 78 -19.36 8.16 -18.04
N GLY A 79 -19.48 7.94 -19.35
CA GLY A 79 -20.62 7.22 -19.92
C GLY A 79 -20.71 5.80 -19.38
N ILE A 80 -19.58 5.10 -19.25
CA ILE A 80 -19.54 3.74 -18.67
C ILE A 80 -19.91 3.75 -17.19
N GLU A 81 -19.36 4.68 -16.40
CA GLU A 81 -19.72 4.86 -14.98
C GLU A 81 -21.24 5.02 -14.81
N ALA A 82 -21.88 5.80 -15.70
CA ALA A 82 -23.32 6.02 -15.69
C ALA A 82 -24.14 4.82 -16.22
N ALA A 83 -23.67 4.15 -17.28
CA ALA A 83 -24.40 3.08 -17.96
C ALA A 83 -24.29 1.73 -17.26
N ALA A 84 -23.15 1.44 -16.65
CA ALA A 84 -22.80 0.10 -16.14
C ALA A 84 -22.13 0.18 -14.75
N PRO A 85 -22.81 0.77 -13.74
CA PRO A 85 -22.24 0.92 -12.41
C PRO A 85 -21.86 -0.45 -11.82
N GLY A 86 -20.61 -0.57 -11.36
CA GLY A 86 -20.09 -1.78 -10.74
C GLY A 86 -19.70 -2.92 -11.69
N ARG A 87 -19.95 -2.81 -13.00
CA ARG A 87 -19.41 -3.77 -13.99
C ARG A 87 -17.93 -3.56 -14.23
N ILE A 88 -17.52 -2.30 -14.27
CA ILE A 88 -16.11 -1.89 -14.31
C ILE A 88 -15.85 -1.08 -13.04
N SER A 89 -14.75 -1.37 -12.35
CA SER A 89 -14.37 -0.65 -11.14
C SER A 89 -13.81 0.74 -11.45
N ASP A 90 -13.95 1.67 -10.51
CA ASP A 90 -13.36 3.01 -10.65
C ASP A 90 -11.84 2.94 -10.89
N ASN A 91 -11.15 2.00 -10.26
CA ASN A 91 -9.72 1.80 -10.44
C ASN A 91 -9.35 1.44 -11.90
N GLU A 92 -10.12 0.54 -12.51
CA GLU A 92 -9.94 0.16 -13.91
C GLU A 92 -10.18 1.33 -14.85
N LEU A 93 -11.18 2.15 -14.58
CA LEU A 93 -11.43 3.38 -15.34
C LEU A 93 -10.28 4.38 -15.20
N HIS A 94 -9.66 4.47 -14.02
CA HIS A 94 -8.43 5.26 -13.84
C HIS A 94 -7.26 4.70 -14.67
N HIS A 95 -7.06 3.39 -14.69
CA HIS A 95 -6.03 2.75 -15.51
C HIS A 95 -6.26 2.97 -17.01
N LEU A 96 -7.51 2.91 -17.49
CA LEU A 96 -7.84 3.27 -18.88
C LEU A 96 -7.41 4.70 -19.21
N ARG A 97 -7.74 5.66 -18.33
CA ARG A 97 -7.33 7.07 -18.50
C ARG A 97 -5.81 7.23 -18.50
N PHE A 98 -5.10 6.50 -17.63
CA PHE A 98 -3.64 6.47 -17.60
C PHE A 98 -3.07 6.01 -18.95
N TYR A 99 -3.47 4.83 -19.44
CA TYR A 99 -2.95 4.30 -20.71
C TYR A 99 -3.32 5.16 -21.91
N HIS A 100 -4.53 5.73 -21.93
CA HIS A 100 -4.93 6.68 -22.96
C HIS A 100 -4.05 7.95 -22.97
N ASN A 101 -3.66 8.45 -21.79
CA ASN A 101 -2.72 9.58 -21.69
C ASN A 101 -1.32 9.20 -22.17
N VAL A 102 -0.85 7.98 -21.89
CA VAL A 102 0.40 7.45 -22.45
C VAL A 102 0.32 7.47 -23.98
N ARG A 103 -0.79 7.00 -24.57
CA ARG A 103 -1.01 7.11 -26.02
C ARG A 103 -0.92 8.55 -26.51
N ASN A 104 -1.56 9.49 -25.83
CA ASN A 104 -1.56 10.89 -26.28
C ASN A 104 -0.14 11.48 -26.31
N ARG A 105 0.71 11.13 -25.35
CA ARG A 105 2.12 11.53 -25.35
C ARG A 105 2.90 10.93 -26.51
N LEU A 106 2.64 9.67 -26.87
CA LEU A 106 3.27 9.04 -28.05
C LEU A 106 3.00 9.80 -29.36
N TYR A 107 1.80 10.36 -29.51
CA TYR A 107 1.43 11.13 -30.70
C TYR A 107 1.99 12.55 -30.72
N HIS A 108 2.11 13.18 -29.55
CA HIS A 108 2.45 14.60 -29.45
C HIS A 108 3.93 14.88 -29.24
N GLU A 109 4.68 13.95 -28.66
CA GLU A 109 6.06 14.23 -28.25
C GLU A 109 7.09 13.87 -29.33
N GLY A 110 6.76 13.13 -30.39
CA GLY A 110 7.65 12.90 -31.56
C GLY A 110 9.00 12.19 -31.28
N ASN A 111 9.36 11.97 -30.02
CA ASN A 111 10.71 11.64 -29.58
C ASN A 111 11.02 10.14 -29.50
N GLY A 112 10.20 9.29 -30.13
CA GLY A 112 10.45 7.85 -30.14
C GLY A 112 10.42 7.23 -28.74
N ILE A 113 9.42 7.57 -27.93
CA ILE A 113 9.22 6.93 -26.62
C ILE A 113 9.00 5.42 -26.82
N THR A 114 9.84 4.64 -26.13
CA THR A 114 9.67 3.19 -25.99
C THR A 114 8.51 2.90 -25.05
N ILE A 115 7.60 2.02 -25.46
CA ILE A 115 6.55 1.54 -24.57
C ILE A 115 7.09 0.34 -23.80
N PRO A 116 7.11 0.40 -22.46
CA PRO A 116 7.45 -0.75 -21.63
C PRO A 116 6.54 -1.93 -21.92
N GLU A 117 7.11 -3.15 -21.93
CA GLU A 117 6.37 -4.37 -22.22
C GLU A 117 5.18 -4.57 -21.26
N GLU A 118 5.38 -4.25 -19.98
CA GLU A 118 4.36 -4.28 -18.93
C GLU A 118 3.16 -3.37 -19.21
N HIS A 119 3.36 -2.23 -19.89
CA HIS A 119 2.26 -1.33 -20.24
C HIS A 119 1.41 -1.90 -21.37
N VAL A 120 2.04 -2.54 -22.36
CA VAL A 120 1.30 -3.23 -23.44
C VAL A 120 0.50 -4.39 -22.87
N ARG A 121 1.11 -5.20 -22.01
CA ARG A 121 0.46 -6.36 -21.37
C ARG A 121 -0.67 -5.94 -20.43
N GLY A 122 -0.43 -4.94 -19.57
CA GLY A 122 -1.43 -4.42 -18.65
C GLY A 122 -2.61 -3.82 -19.39
N TYR A 123 -2.37 -3.00 -20.42
CA TYR A 123 -3.44 -2.39 -21.18
C TYR A 123 -4.24 -3.43 -22.00
N GLY A 124 -3.54 -4.41 -22.59
CA GLY A 124 -4.18 -5.50 -23.34
C GLY A 124 -5.05 -6.40 -22.46
N THR A 125 -4.62 -6.66 -21.23
CA THR A 125 -5.39 -7.42 -20.24
C THR A 125 -6.64 -6.65 -19.83
N LEU A 126 -6.52 -5.34 -19.60
CA LEU A 126 -7.64 -4.47 -19.30
C LEU A 126 -8.64 -4.41 -20.48
N ALA A 127 -8.15 -4.32 -21.72
CA ALA A 127 -9.00 -4.37 -22.91
C ALA A 127 -9.74 -5.71 -23.05
N ALA A 128 -9.07 -6.83 -22.80
CA ALA A 128 -9.68 -8.16 -22.77
C ALA A 128 -10.80 -8.28 -21.72
N LYS A 129 -10.59 -7.69 -20.54
CA LYS A 129 -11.61 -7.62 -19.49
C LYS A 129 -12.79 -6.75 -19.90
N LEU A 130 -12.57 -5.58 -20.49
CA LEU A 130 -13.65 -4.73 -21.01
C LEU A 130 -14.52 -5.45 -22.04
N LEU A 131 -13.90 -6.20 -22.96
CA LEU A 131 -14.64 -7.02 -23.94
C LEU A 131 -15.55 -8.04 -23.25
N LYS A 132 -15.09 -8.63 -22.15
CA LYS A 132 -15.87 -9.60 -21.37
C LYS A 132 -17.02 -8.95 -20.64
N GLU A 133 -16.75 -7.89 -19.88
CA GLU A 133 -17.72 -7.26 -18.98
C GLU A 133 -18.79 -6.43 -19.72
N LEU A 134 -18.41 -5.81 -20.84
CA LEU A 134 -19.31 -4.92 -21.58
C LEU A 134 -19.97 -5.60 -22.78
N LEU A 135 -19.27 -6.51 -23.45
CA LEU A 135 -19.74 -7.10 -24.71
C LEU A 135 -19.85 -8.63 -24.66
N GLU A 136 -19.61 -9.27 -23.52
CA GLU A 136 -19.67 -10.73 -23.33
C GLU A 136 -18.71 -11.53 -24.23
N ILE A 137 -17.65 -10.90 -24.73
CA ILE A 137 -16.63 -11.54 -25.55
C ILE A 137 -15.51 -12.04 -24.64
N ASP A 138 -15.12 -13.31 -24.75
CA ASP A 138 -13.96 -13.83 -24.03
C ASP A 138 -12.64 -13.32 -24.64
N GLY A 139 -12.30 -12.07 -24.32
CA GLY A 139 -11.04 -11.45 -24.73
C GLY A 139 -9.81 -12.11 -24.09
N HIS A 140 -9.95 -12.66 -22.88
CA HIS A 140 -8.84 -13.34 -22.21
C HIS A 140 -8.41 -14.58 -22.98
N ALA A 141 -9.33 -15.36 -23.55
CA ALA A 141 -8.98 -16.51 -24.39
C ALA A 141 -8.04 -16.11 -25.55
N MET A 142 -8.19 -14.91 -26.10
CA MET A 142 -7.40 -14.39 -27.22
C MET A 142 -5.97 -14.01 -26.82
N LEU A 143 -5.74 -13.63 -25.57
CA LEU A 143 -4.42 -13.16 -25.12
C LEU A 143 -3.35 -14.26 -25.21
N PRO A 144 -2.11 -13.91 -25.60
CA PRO A 144 -0.98 -14.82 -25.55
C PRO A 144 -0.77 -15.41 -24.15
N ARG A 145 -0.25 -16.64 -24.06
CA ARG A 145 0.11 -17.27 -22.76
C ARG A 145 1.06 -16.40 -21.94
N ALA A 146 2.00 -15.72 -22.60
CA ALA A 146 2.90 -14.77 -21.96
C ALA A 146 2.14 -13.64 -21.26
N TRP A 147 1.02 -13.14 -21.81
CA TRP A 147 0.24 -12.09 -21.19
C TRP A 147 -0.58 -12.61 -20.01
N LYS A 148 -1.17 -13.81 -20.15
CA LYS A 148 -1.93 -14.51 -19.09
C LYS A 148 -1.07 -14.83 -17.86
N GLN A 149 0.23 -15.06 -18.05
CA GLN A 149 1.14 -15.33 -16.95
C GLN A 149 1.43 -14.10 -16.09
N ALA A 150 1.32 -12.86 -16.59
CA ALA A 150 1.56 -11.64 -15.77
C ALA A 150 0.52 -11.45 -14.66
N ASP A 151 -0.75 -11.69 -14.95
CA ASP A 151 -1.84 -11.58 -13.97
C ASP A 151 -1.69 -12.60 -12.85
N LEU A 152 -1.31 -13.84 -13.20
CA LEU A 152 -1.05 -14.89 -12.23
C LEU A 152 0.28 -14.65 -11.51
N THR A 153 1.36 -14.24 -12.19
CA THR A 153 2.65 -14.00 -11.51
C THR A 153 2.65 -12.75 -10.65
N GLN A 154 1.86 -11.71 -10.95
CA GLN A 154 1.75 -10.52 -10.09
C GLN A 154 0.89 -10.79 -8.85
N VAL A 155 -0.27 -11.44 -9.01
CA VAL A 155 -1.09 -11.87 -7.87
C VAL A 155 -0.37 -12.92 -7.02
N HIS A 156 0.31 -13.88 -7.65
CA HIS A 156 1.20 -14.80 -6.93
C HIS A 156 2.39 -14.07 -6.29
N SER A 157 2.92 -12.99 -6.90
CA SER A 157 4.02 -12.22 -6.33
C SER A 157 3.60 -11.45 -5.08
N LEU A 158 2.37 -10.93 -5.03
CA LEU A 158 1.85 -10.27 -3.82
C LEU A 158 1.48 -11.26 -2.73
N ASP A 159 0.86 -12.40 -3.06
CA ASP A 159 0.57 -13.43 -2.05
C ASP A 159 1.84 -14.11 -1.53
N GLU A 160 2.86 -14.26 -2.37
CA GLU A 160 4.18 -14.72 -1.96
C GLU A 160 4.89 -13.66 -1.12
N MET A 161 4.89 -12.39 -1.55
CA MET A 161 5.48 -11.29 -0.80
C MET A 161 4.78 -11.05 0.54
N ARG A 162 3.45 -11.19 0.61
CA ARG A 162 2.70 -11.14 1.86
C ARG A 162 3.19 -12.21 2.81
N ARG A 163 3.31 -13.47 2.34
CA ARG A 163 3.82 -14.58 3.16
C ARG A 163 5.27 -14.38 3.61
N GLU A 164 6.10 -13.81 2.74
CA GLU A 164 7.46 -13.44 3.13
C GLU A 164 7.48 -12.34 4.20
N LEU A 165 6.71 -11.28 4.01
CA LEU A 165 6.62 -10.17 4.97
C LEU A 165 6.03 -10.64 6.31
N GLU A 166 5.00 -11.49 6.30
CA GLU A 166 4.45 -12.17 7.49
C GLU A 166 5.56 -12.93 8.22
N ARG A 167 6.34 -13.75 7.50
CA ARG A 167 7.44 -14.53 8.09
C ARG A 167 8.54 -13.64 8.69
N GLU A 168 8.93 -12.57 8.01
CA GLU A 168 9.97 -11.67 8.53
C GLU A 168 9.47 -10.86 9.73
N LEU A 169 8.19 -10.48 9.74
CA LEU A 169 7.56 -9.85 10.90
C LEU A 169 7.53 -10.82 12.09
N ASP A 170 7.11 -12.07 11.90
CA ASP A 170 7.14 -13.09 12.95
C ASP A 170 8.57 -13.29 13.50
N GLN A 171 9.59 -13.29 12.64
CA GLN A 171 10.99 -13.37 13.09
C GLN A 171 11.41 -12.15 13.91
N PHE A 172 10.98 -10.96 13.50
CA PHE A 172 11.22 -9.74 14.26
C PHE A 172 10.53 -9.78 15.63
N GLU A 173 9.25 -10.17 15.69
CA GLU A 173 8.52 -10.31 16.95
C GLU A 173 9.19 -11.33 17.88
N ASN A 174 9.64 -12.46 17.34
CA ASN A 174 10.40 -13.46 18.11
C ASN A 174 11.73 -12.91 18.61
N ALA A 175 12.46 -12.11 17.82
CA ALA A 175 13.69 -11.47 18.25
C ALA A 175 13.43 -10.48 19.38
N ILE A 176 12.39 -9.65 19.27
CA ILE A 176 11.96 -8.73 20.33
C ILE A 176 11.57 -9.51 21.58
N ASN A 177 10.78 -10.58 21.47
CA ASN A 177 10.40 -11.41 22.61
C ASN A 177 11.62 -12.05 23.31
N ALA A 178 12.60 -12.54 22.55
CA ALA A 178 13.83 -13.08 23.12
C ALA A 178 14.67 -12.01 23.84
N VAL A 179 14.67 -10.77 23.34
CA VAL A 179 15.26 -9.62 24.03
C VAL A 179 14.45 -9.31 25.27
N MET A 180 13.12 -9.24 25.20
CA MET A 180 12.23 -9.03 26.34
C MET A 180 12.51 -10.00 27.47
N GLU A 181 12.65 -11.30 27.20
CA GLU A 181 12.98 -12.28 28.25
C GLU A 181 14.29 -11.97 28.99
N LYS A 182 15.29 -11.42 28.29
CA LYS A 182 16.61 -11.08 28.85
C LYS A 182 16.66 -9.70 29.49
N VAL A 183 15.92 -8.76 28.92
CA VAL A 183 16.02 -7.31 29.16
C VAL A 183 14.88 -6.81 30.03
N ALA A 184 13.67 -7.35 29.92
CA ALA A 184 12.52 -6.94 30.74
C ALA A 184 12.81 -6.97 32.25
N PRO A 185 13.50 -7.98 32.82
CA PRO A 185 13.84 -7.95 34.24
C PRO A 185 14.74 -6.78 34.66
N LYS A 186 15.47 -6.17 33.71
CA LYS A 186 16.41 -5.05 33.91
C LYS A 186 15.87 -3.70 33.44
N MET A 187 14.92 -3.70 32.50
CA MET A 187 14.33 -2.50 31.93
C MET A 187 12.98 -2.21 32.56
N VAL A 188 12.01 -3.11 32.42
CA VAL A 188 10.60 -2.85 32.77
C VAL A 188 9.98 -4.12 33.36
N TYR A 189 9.56 -4.08 34.63
CA TYR A 189 8.84 -5.21 35.21
C TYR A 189 7.56 -5.55 34.41
N PRO A 190 7.20 -6.85 34.24
CA PRO A 190 5.96 -7.24 33.58
C PRO A 190 4.69 -6.60 34.18
N SER A 191 4.70 -6.35 35.49
CA SER A 191 3.63 -5.63 36.20
C SER A 191 3.46 -4.18 35.73
N THR A 192 4.55 -3.53 35.33
CA THR A 192 4.56 -2.18 34.76
C THR A 192 3.80 -2.19 33.44
N ILE A 193 4.12 -3.09 32.52
CA ILE A 193 3.44 -3.16 31.20
C ILE A 193 1.98 -3.52 31.37
N CYS A 194 1.65 -4.46 32.26
CA CYS A 194 0.26 -4.77 32.59
C CYS A 194 -0.49 -3.51 33.04
N ARG A 195 0.12 -2.71 33.91
CA ARG A 195 -0.49 -1.49 34.41
C ARG A 195 -0.54 -0.37 33.36
N LEU A 196 0.44 -0.26 32.48
CA LEU A 196 0.41 0.66 31.34
C LEU A 196 -0.71 0.31 30.37
N LYS A 197 -0.95 -0.98 30.11
CA LYS A 197 -2.09 -1.46 29.32
C LYS A 197 -3.42 -1.08 29.97
N GLU A 198 -3.56 -1.35 31.26
CA GLU A 198 -4.76 -0.97 32.02
C GLU A 198 -5.01 0.55 31.92
N LEU A 199 -3.95 1.35 32.04
CA LEU A 199 -4.05 2.80 31.88
C LEU A 199 -4.44 3.20 30.45
N ALA A 200 -3.91 2.52 29.44
CA ALA A 200 -4.18 2.78 28.02
C ALA A 200 -5.63 2.54 27.60
N ASP A 201 -6.40 1.78 28.41
CA ASP A 201 -7.82 1.54 28.18
C ASP A 201 -8.73 2.66 28.72
N PHE A 202 -8.20 3.62 29.48
CA PHE A 202 -8.97 4.77 29.98
C PHE A 202 -8.99 5.92 28.96
N SER A 203 -10.15 6.58 28.81
CA SER A 203 -10.30 7.78 27.98
C SER A 203 -9.69 8.99 28.69
N ILE A 204 -8.53 9.44 28.21
CA ILE A 204 -7.70 10.41 28.92
C ILE A 204 -8.14 11.83 28.58
N THR A 205 -9.16 12.34 29.26
CA THR A 205 -9.68 13.71 29.03
C THR A 205 -9.25 14.70 30.12
N THR A 206 -8.65 14.26 31.23
CA THR A 206 -8.04 15.13 32.26
C THR A 206 -6.84 14.43 32.92
N PHE A 207 -5.62 14.82 32.53
CA PHE A 207 -4.38 14.09 32.85
C PHE A 207 -3.82 14.28 34.28
N GLY A 208 -4.42 15.13 35.12
CA GLY A 208 -3.79 15.61 36.35
C GLY A 208 -3.35 14.52 37.36
N ALA A 209 -4.21 13.56 37.70
CA ALA A 209 -3.89 12.53 38.71
C ALA A 209 -3.24 11.26 38.11
N ASP A 210 -3.58 10.94 36.86
CA ASP A 210 -3.14 9.71 36.20
C ASP A 210 -1.71 9.84 35.66
N LEU A 211 -1.26 11.05 35.28
CA LEU A 211 0.11 11.28 34.83
C LEU A 211 1.13 11.15 35.97
N GLN A 212 0.78 11.61 37.17
CA GLN A 212 1.63 11.42 38.35
C GLN A 212 1.72 9.94 38.70
N SER A 213 0.60 9.23 38.69
CA SER A 213 0.56 7.77 38.91
C SER A 213 1.40 7.03 37.87
N PHE A 214 1.41 7.50 36.63
CA PHE A 214 2.21 6.95 35.54
C PHE A 214 3.72 7.22 35.74
N ARG A 215 4.12 8.45 36.11
CA ARG A 215 5.52 8.78 36.45
C ARG A 215 6.01 7.99 37.67
N ASP A 216 5.19 7.86 38.71
CA ASP A 216 5.51 7.05 39.89
C ASP A 216 5.72 5.58 39.53
N LEU A 217 4.94 5.08 38.57
CA LEU A 217 5.05 3.73 38.07
C LEU A 217 6.34 3.51 37.27
N ILE A 218 6.75 4.47 36.44
CA ILE A 218 8.07 4.45 35.78
C ILE A 218 9.18 4.50 36.82
N ASN A 219 9.12 5.45 37.76
CA ASN A 219 10.12 5.62 38.82
C ASN A 219 10.30 4.35 39.67
N LYS A 220 9.20 3.70 40.03
CA LYS A 220 9.21 2.53 40.89
C LYS A 220 9.71 1.26 40.19
N ASN A 221 9.43 1.13 38.88
CA ASN A 221 9.55 -0.16 38.21
C ASN A 221 10.51 -0.18 37.01
N LEU A 222 11.08 0.96 36.60
CA LEU A 222 12.15 1.00 35.62
C LEU A 222 13.49 0.98 36.34
N THR A 223 14.19 -0.15 36.31
CA THR A 223 15.41 -0.35 37.10
C THR A 223 16.65 0.26 36.45
N ASP A 224 16.72 0.27 35.11
CA ASP A 224 17.79 0.93 34.37
C ASP A 224 17.71 2.45 34.55
N GLU A 225 18.74 3.03 35.17
CA GLU A 225 18.78 4.44 35.54
C GLU A 225 18.77 5.37 34.32
N LYS A 226 19.52 5.02 33.27
CA LYS A 226 19.59 5.84 32.05
C LYS A 226 18.28 5.83 31.29
N ALA A 227 17.67 4.65 31.14
CA ALA A 227 16.35 4.53 30.51
C ALA A 227 15.28 5.25 31.34
N ARG A 228 15.41 5.27 32.67
CA ARG A 228 14.45 5.89 33.59
C ARG A 228 14.53 7.39 33.49
N GLU A 229 15.73 7.95 33.60
CA GLU A 229 15.98 9.38 33.42
C GLU A 229 15.51 9.84 32.05
N TRP A 230 15.83 9.08 31.00
CA TRP A 230 15.39 9.42 29.64
C TRP A 230 13.86 9.40 29.49
N LEU A 231 13.18 8.33 29.92
CA LEU A 231 11.71 8.25 29.84
C LEU A 231 11.03 9.35 30.65
N LEU A 232 11.59 9.70 31.80
CA LEU A 232 11.06 10.79 32.61
C LEU A 232 11.30 12.14 31.95
N ASN A 233 12.48 12.38 31.37
CA ASN A 233 12.78 13.60 30.61
C ASN A 233 11.87 13.74 29.39
N PHE A 234 11.63 12.66 28.66
CA PHE A 234 10.68 12.61 27.54
C PHE A 234 9.26 13.01 27.96
N LEU A 235 8.91 12.80 29.22
CA LEU A 235 7.63 13.17 29.81
C LEU A 235 7.66 14.52 30.55
N ALA A 236 8.81 15.20 30.66
CA ALA A 236 9.04 16.27 31.64
C ALA A 236 9.31 17.66 31.04
N ASP A 237 9.08 17.87 29.74
CA ASP A 237 9.52 19.05 28.99
C ASP A 237 9.15 20.44 29.54
N ASP A 238 8.25 20.53 30.51
CA ASP A 238 8.34 21.54 31.57
C ASP A 238 7.38 21.11 32.69
N LEU A 239 7.68 21.45 33.95
CA LEU A 239 7.02 20.96 35.18
C LEU A 239 5.52 21.32 35.37
N SER A 240 4.76 21.55 34.31
CA SER A 240 3.30 21.63 34.35
C SER A 240 2.67 20.45 33.59
N TYR A 241 1.82 19.69 34.28
CA TYR A 241 1.07 18.55 33.75
C TYR A 241 0.19 18.88 32.53
N ASP A 242 0.08 20.17 32.19
CA ASP A 242 -0.82 20.72 31.18
C ASP A 242 -0.14 21.02 29.84
N SER A 243 1.17 20.76 29.68
CA SER A 243 1.84 20.93 28.38
C SER A 243 1.26 19.95 27.35
N PRO A 244 0.75 20.42 26.19
CA PRO A 244 0.21 19.54 25.14
C PRO A 244 1.19 18.47 24.66
N ASN A 245 2.49 18.74 24.70
CA ASN A 245 3.54 17.79 24.31
C ASN A 245 3.66 16.64 25.31
N VAL A 246 3.63 16.93 26.61
CA VAL A 246 3.67 15.92 27.68
C VAL A 246 2.45 15.00 27.61
N VAL A 247 1.27 15.58 27.36
CA VAL A 247 0.02 14.86 27.13
C VAL A 247 0.15 13.92 25.91
N SER A 248 0.65 14.42 24.79
CA SER A 248 0.83 13.65 23.55
C SER A 248 1.87 12.53 23.71
N ASN A 249 2.99 12.79 24.37
CA ASN A 249 4.04 11.81 24.66
C ASN A 249 3.52 10.70 25.57
N SER A 250 2.72 11.06 26.58
CA SER A 250 2.10 10.08 27.48
C SER A 250 1.08 9.21 26.75
N GLN A 251 0.23 9.81 25.91
CA GLN A 251 -0.68 9.08 25.04
C GLN A 251 0.06 8.09 24.14
N LEU A 252 1.17 8.52 23.52
CA LEU A 252 1.99 7.64 22.69
C LEU A 252 2.52 6.43 23.47
N ILE A 253 3.10 6.63 24.66
CA ILE A 253 3.61 5.51 25.47
C ILE A 253 2.49 4.55 25.88
N MET A 254 1.31 5.08 26.21
CA MET A 254 0.15 4.27 26.57
C MET A 254 -0.36 3.46 25.38
N GLU A 255 -0.48 4.07 24.19
CA GLU A 255 -0.83 3.34 22.97
C GLU A 255 0.20 2.26 22.63
N LEU A 256 1.49 2.57 22.73
CA LEU A 256 2.57 1.59 22.53
C LEU A 256 2.46 0.42 23.52
N ALA A 257 2.12 0.69 24.78
CA ALA A 257 2.01 -0.35 25.81
C ALA A 257 0.92 -1.39 25.51
N LYS A 258 -0.09 -1.07 24.69
CA LYS A 258 -1.12 -2.04 24.24
C LYS A 258 -0.49 -3.23 23.51
N ASN A 259 0.60 -2.99 22.78
CA ASN A 259 1.39 -4.02 22.10
C ASN A 259 2.81 -4.09 22.70
N PRO A 260 3.13 -5.12 23.50
CA PRO A 260 4.45 -5.26 24.11
C PRO A 260 5.58 -5.20 23.08
N THR A 261 5.41 -5.81 21.90
CA THR A 261 6.41 -5.76 20.84
C THR A 261 6.68 -4.32 20.40
N ALA A 262 5.64 -3.50 20.22
CA ALA A 262 5.78 -2.09 19.83
C ALA A 262 6.48 -1.28 20.93
N PHE A 263 6.06 -1.44 22.18
CA PHE A 263 6.67 -0.78 23.33
C PHE A 263 8.15 -1.12 23.50
N TYR A 264 8.52 -2.40 23.40
CA TYR A 264 9.92 -2.80 23.51
C TYR A 264 10.74 -2.44 22.26
N SER A 265 10.14 -2.46 21.06
CA SER A 265 10.78 -1.97 19.83
C SER A 265 11.12 -0.49 19.94
N PHE A 266 10.23 0.31 20.53
CA PHE A 266 10.46 1.70 20.86
C PHE A 266 11.64 1.85 21.84
N LEU A 267 11.60 1.16 22.99
CA LEU A 267 12.67 1.25 23.99
C LEU A 267 14.03 0.79 23.44
N ILE A 268 14.07 -0.29 22.67
CA ILE A 268 15.29 -0.80 22.03
C ILE A 268 15.80 0.20 21.00
N GLY A 269 14.93 0.75 20.14
CA GLY A 269 15.28 1.77 19.17
C GLY A 269 15.89 3.02 19.81
N MET A 270 15.44 3.39 21.01
CA MET A 270 15.95 4.53 21.76
C MET A 270 17.23 4.24 22.56
N GLN A 271 17.39 3.02 23.11
CA GLN A 271 18.56 2.66 23.94
C GLN A 271 19.80 2.31 23.10
N PHE A 272 19.65 1.95 21.82
CA PHE A 272 20.72 1.36 20.99
C PHE A 272 21.00 2.09 19.65
N ILE A 273 20.78 3.40 19.53
CA ILE A 273 21.19 4.16 18.33
C ILE A 273 22.72 4.02 18.16
N PRO A 274 23.21 3.43 17.04
CA PRO A 274 23.22 4.15 15.77
C PRO A 274 22.80 3.34 14.54
N LEU A 275 21.84 3.86 13.79
CA LEU A 275 21.48 3.40 12.44
C LEU A 275 22.34 4.11 11.37
N GLU A 276 23.65 4.21 11.59
CA GLU A 276 24.71 4.81 10.72
C GLU A 276 24.51 6.24 10.13
N GLU A 277 23.31 6.83 10.07
CA GLU A 277 23.07 8.21 9.59
C GLU A 277 21.87 8.87 10.29
N ILE A 278 21.94 9.01 11.62
CA ILE A 278 21.18 10.06 12.30
C ILE A 278 22.23 11.11 12.66
N SER A 279 22.24 12.26 11.99
CA SER A 279 23.22 13.31 12.27
C SER A 279 23.10 13.76 13.72
N MET A 280 24.22 14.21 14.32
CA MET A 280 24.22 14.83 15.66
C MET A 280 23.15 15.93 15.78
N ASP A 281 22.84 16.65 14.70
CA ASP A 281 21.77 17.66 14.67
C ASP A 281 20.35 17.09 14.92
N THR A 282 20.13 15.80 14.67
CA THR A 282 18.84 15.12 14.94
C THR A 282 18.73 14.70 16.41
N LEU A 283 19.88 14.48 17.07
CA LEU A 283 19.95 14.25 18.52
C LEU A 283 20.04 15.57 19.32
N ASP A 284 20.45 16.67 18.71
CA ASP A 284 20.47 17.98 19.39
C ASP A 284 19.09 18.68 19.37
N ASN A 285 18.13 18.16 18.59
CA ASN A 285 16.74 18.63 18.51
C ASN A 285 15.74 17.58 19.07
N TRP A 286 15.98 17.05 20.29
CA TRP A 286 15.14 16.02 20.93
C TRP A 286 13.68 16.41 21.19
N ASP A 287 13.33 17.69 21.05
CA ASP A 287 11.97 18.20 21.22
C ASP A 287 11.07 17.89 20.00
N ASP A 288 11.65 17.48 18.86
CA ASP A 288 10.93 17.16 17.63
C ASP A 288 10.75 15.64 17.46
N ILE A 289 9.70 15.07 18.05
CA ILE A 289 9.33 13.66 17.94
C ILE A 289 8.78 13.25 16.56
N SER A 290 8.77 14.14 15.57
CA SER A 290 8.28 13.83 14.23
C SER A 290 9.07 12.70 13.54
N PHE A 291 10.32 12.43 13.95
CA PHE A 291 11.10 11.29 13.44
C PHE A 291 10.54 9.93 13.87
N ILE A 292 9.82 9.85 15.00
CA ILE A 292 9.13 8.62 15.47
C ILE A 292 7.91 8.35 14.59
N GLN A 293 7.29 9.41 14.06
CA GLN A 293 6.14 9.35 13.16
C GLN A 293 6.51 9.18 11.69
N GLN A 294 7.78 9.31 11.32
CA GLN A 294 8.24 8.99 9.97
C GLN A 294 8.52 7.50 9.87
N ASP A 295 7.64 6.81 9.14
CA ASP A 295 7.52 5.36 8.89
C ASP A 295 8.82 4.57 8.61
N GLU A 296 9.98 5.20 8.47
CA GLU A 296 11.14 4.63 7.79
C GLU A 296 12.49 4.77 8.48
N TYR A 297 12.61 5.53 9.58
CA TYR A 297 13.92 5.80 10.22
C TYR A 297 14.11 5.11 11.57
N SER A 298 13.07 4.49 12.13
CA SER A 298 13.13 3.83 13.44
C SER A 298 12.70 2.37 13.37
N ILE A 299 13.20 1.55 14.31
CA ILE A 299 12.80 0.13 14.46
C ILE A 299 11.28 0.02 14.66
N LEU A 300 10.69 0.94 15.44
CA LEU A 300 9.24 1.02 15.66
C LEU A 300 8.48 1.36 14.37
N GLY A 301 8.94 2.36 13.62
CA GLY A 301 8.29 2.79 12.38
C GLY A 301 8.24 1.67 11.34
N ILE A 302 9.32 0.90 11.23
CA ILE A 302 9.40 -0.27 10.33
C ILE A 302 8.43 -1.37 10.78
N TYR A 303 8.34 -1.65 12.09
CA TYR A 303 7.41 -2.63 12.65
C TYR A 303 5.94 -2.25 12.40
N GLU A 304 5.54 -1.02 12.76
CA GLU A 304 4.15 -0.56 12.58
C GLU A 304 3.78 -0.44 11.11
N SER A 305 4.71 0.02 10.25
CA SER A 305 4.50 0.06 8.80
C SER A 305 4.29 -1.33 8.21
N ALA A 306 5.07 -2.32 8.64
CA ALA A 306 4.94 -3.70 8.16
C ALA A 306 3.61 -4.32 8.60
N LYS A 307 3.22 -4.10 9.86
CA LYS A 307 1.95 -4.58 10.41
C LYS A 307 0.75 -3.96 9.70
N TYR A 308 0.75 -2.63 9.55
CA TYR A 308 -0.30 -1.91 8.83
C TYR A 308 -0.41 -2.37 7.37
N LEU A 309 0.72 -2.55 6.70
CA LEU A 309 0.74 -3.03 5.31
C LEU A 309 0.18 -4.46 5.20
N LEU A 310 0.49 -5.35 6.16
CA LEU A 310 -0.07 -6.69 6.19
C LEU A 310 -1.58 -6.70 6.44
N GLU A 311 -2.09 -5.88 7.36
CA GLU A 311 -3.53 -5.73 7.57
C GLU A 311 -4.23 -5.23 6.31
N MET A 312 -3.65 -4.24 5.63
CA MET A 312 -4.15 -3.70 4.38
C MET A 312 -4.15 -4.74 3.23
N LEU A 313 -3.10 -5.59 3.16
CA LEU A 313 -3.01 -6.69 2.21
C LEU A 313 -4.04 -7.80 2.50
N ARG A 314 -4.31 -8.11 3.77
CA ARG A 314 -5.32 -9.09 4.19
C ARG A 314 -6.72 -8.63 3.84
N ASP A 315 -7.03 -7.36 4.10
CA ASP A 315 -8.35 -6.78 3.88
C ASP A 315 -8.63 -6.42 2.41
N LYS A 316 -7.60 -6.53 1.54
CA LYS A 316 -7.65 -6.13 0.12
C LYS A 316 -8.12 -4.68 -0.10
N ARG A 317 -7.86 -3.79 0.87
CA ARG A 317 -8.26 -2.38 0.83
C ARG A 317 -7.06 -1.49 0.52
N TRP A 318 -6.73 -1.34 -0.75
CA TRP A 318 -5.42 -0.80 -1.15
C TRP A 318 -5.32 0.74 -1.16
N LEU A 319 -6.29 1.47 -0.58
CA LEU A 319 -6.30 2.93 -0.42
C LEU A 319 -5.79 3.74 -1.65
N GLY A 320 -6.05 3.27 -2.87
CA GLY A 320 -5.61 3.95 -4.10
C GLY A 320 -4.14 3.73 -4.49
N MET A 321 -3.39 2.85 -3.82
CA MET A 321 -2.06 2.42 -4.24
C MET A 321 -2.13 1.41 -5.39
N SER A 322 -1.20 1.54 -6.34
CA SER A 322 -1.02 0.53 -7.39
C SER A 322 -0.36 -0.74 -6.84
N GLU A 323 -0.65 -1.88 -7.45
CA GLU A 323 -0.11 -3.18 -7.07
C GLU A 323 1.43 -3.21 -7.10
N THR A 324 2.03 -2.52 -8.08
CA THR A 324 3.48 -2.33 -8.18
C THR A 324 4.06 -1.56 -6.99
N LYS A 325 3.41 -0.47 -6.57
CA LYS A 325 3.83 0.31 -5.40
C LYS A 325 3.70 -0.48 -4.11
N LEU A 326 2.64 -1.29 -3.99
CA LEU A 326 2.48 -2.21 -2.86
C LEU A 326 3.60 -3.24 -2.83
N LEU A 327 3.93 -3.86 -3.96
CA LEU A 327 4.98 -4.85 -4.04
C LEU A 327 6.36 -4.26 -3.73
N GLU A 328 6.67 -3.07 -4.24
CA GLU A 328 7.89 -2.33 -3.90
C GLU A 328 7.96 -2.02 -2.40
N ARG A 329 6.87 -1.53 -1.82
CA ARG A 329 6.80 -1.23 -0.38
C ARG A 329 6.96 -2.46 0.49
N CYS A 330 6.35 -3.59 0.10
CA CYS A 330 6.51 -4.85 0.82
C CYS A 330 7.96 -5.34 0.79
N LYS A 331 8.64 -5.23 -0.37
CA LYS A 331 10.05 -5.61 -0.51
C LYS A 331 10.95 -4.78 0.38
N ASP A 332 10.77 -3.46 0.37
CA ASP A 332 11.53 -2.53 1.21
C ASP A 332 11.41 -2.88 2.70
N LEU A 333 10.18 -3.03 3.21
CA LEU A 333 9.95 -3.37 4.62
C LEU A 333 10.47 -4.76 4.98
N ARG A 334 10.29 -5.75 4.11
CA ARG A 334 10.84 -7.11 4.29
C ARG A 334 12.36 -7.07 4.43
N ASP A 335 13.06 -6.32 3.57
CA ASP A 335 14.52 -6.26 3.56
C ASP A 335 15.07 -5.49 4.77
N LYS A 336 14.35 -4.44 5.21
CA LYS A 336 14.60 -3.74 6.47
C LYS A 336 14.43 -4.67 7.68
N LEU A 337 13.34 -5.41 7.78
CA LEU A 337 13.11 -6.39 8.85
C LEU A 337 14.18 -7.47 8.88
N LYS A 338 14.55 -8.04 7.73
CA LYS A 338 15.67 -9.01 7.62
C LYS A 338 16.99 -8.48 8.14
N THR A 339 17.23 -7.18 7.97
CA THR A 339 18.47 -6.53 8.43
C THR A 339 18.44 -6.26 9.93
N ILE A 340 17.27 -5.91 10.48
CA ILE A 340 17.11 -5.50 11.89
C ILE A 340 16.96 -6.70 12.83
N SER A 341 16.17 -7.72 12.46
CA SER A 341 15.87 -8.85 13.35
C SER A 341 17.12 -9.55 13.91
N PRO A 342 18.17 -9.84 13.11
CA PRO A 342 19.40 -10.44 13.64
C PRO A 342 20.17 -9.50 14.57
N LYS A 343 20.17 -8.19 14.28
CA LYS A 343 20.82 -7.18 15.13
C LYS A 343 20.14 -7.10 16.50
N VAL A 344 18.81 -7.06 16.51
CA VAL A 344 18.00 -7.07 17.73
C VAL A 344 18.24 -8.35 18.54
N ALA A 345 18.20 -9.53 17.89
CA ALA A 345 18.45 -10.80 18.57
C ALA A 345 19.86 -10.91 19.19
N GLY A 346 20.84 -10.24 18.58
CA GLY A 346 22.23 -10.16 19.02
C GLY A 346 22.50 -9.08 20.08
N LEU A 347 21.50 -8.30 20.50
CA LEU A 347 21.67 -7.31 21.56
C LEU A 347 22.00 -8.01 22.88
N HIS A 348 23.24 -7.83 23.32
CA HIS A 348 23.69 -8.17 24.66
C HIS A 348 23.74 -6.87 25.46
N LEU A 349 22.92 -6.76 26.51
CA LEU A 349 23.06 -5.66 27.45
C LEU A 349 24.46 -5.73 28.11
N PRO A 350 25.21 -4.64 28.18
CA PRO A 350 26.36 -4.57 29.07
C PRO A 350 25.90 -4.91 30.49
N ASN A 351 26.68 -5.74 31.17
CA ASN A 351 26.35 -6.25 32.51
C ASN A 351 26.18 -5.14 33.54
#